data_AF-A0A349LKY8-F1
#
_entry.id   AF-A0A349LKY8-F1
#
_cell.length_a   1.000
_cell.length_b   1.000
_cell.length_c   1.000
_cell.angle_alpha   90.00
_cell.angle_beta   90.00
_cell.angle_gamma   90.00
#
_symmetry.space_group_name_H-M   'P 1'
#
loop_
_entity.id
_entity.type
_entity.pdbx_description
1 polymer ?
#
loop_
_entity_poly.entity_id
_entity_poly.type
_entity_poly.pdbx_seq_one_letter_code
_entity_poly.pdbx_strand_id
1 'polypeptide(L)'
;MKIEFVGPASLAADGGVIYIAKLDGKDVQCHFSYEALEDVDPDSVFGDALEHFSKHQLMLLSAAEKKFIKGLTHNGQLQISSSDLRLE
;
A
#
# COMPACT_ATOMS: atom_id res chain seq x y z
N MET A 1 -5.18 -17.98 3.78
CA MET A 1 -5.42 -16.63 3.25
C MET A 1 -4.64 -16.51 1.96
N LYS A 2 -5.33 -16.24 0.86
CA LYS A 2 -4.71 -16.00 -0.44
C LYS A 2 -4.78 -14.50 -0.74
N ILE A 3 -3.63 -13.84 -0.88
CA ILE A 3 -3.53 -12.42 -1.27
C ILE A 3 -2.99 -12.37 -2.70
N GLU A 4 -3.68 -11.65 -3.57
CA GLU A 4 -3.25 -11.43 -4.96
C GLU A 4 -3.39 -9.96 -5.30
N PHE A 5 -2.29 -9.26 -5.56
CA PHE A 5 -2.36 -7.87 -6.00
C PHE A 5 -2.68 -7.81 -7.50
N VAL A 6 -3.74 -7.08 -7.87
CA VAL A 6 -4.33 -7.10 -9.21
C VAL A 6 -4.51 -5.69 -9.77
N GLY A 7 -4.15 -5.52 -11.04
CA GLY A 7 -4.30 -4.26 -11.76
C GLY A 7 -3.13 -3.30 -11.57
N PRO A 8 -3.18 -2.12 -12.23
CA PRO A 8 -2.18 -1.09 -12.07
C PRO A 8 -2.44 -0.24 -10.82
N ALA A 9 -1.36 0.27 -10.22
CA ALA A 9 -1.45 1.30 -9.19
C ALA A 9 -2.02 2.60 -9.78
N SER A 10 -2.83 3.31 -9.00
CA SER A 10 -3.48 4.56 -9.37
C SER A 10 -3.25 5.62 -8.30
N LEU A 11 -3.15 6.89 -8.71
CA LEU A 11 -2.92 7.98 -7.76
C LEU A 11 -4.19 8.20 -6.92
N ALA A 12 -3.99 8.35 -5.61
CA ALA A 12 -5.05 8.71 -4.68
C ALA A 12 -5.25 10.23 -4.63
N ALA A 13 -6.43 10.68 -4.20
CA ALA A 13 -6.76 12.12 -4.11
C ALA A 13 -5.91 12.87 -3.06
N ASP A 14 -5.33 12.16 -2.10
CA ASP A 14 -4.49 12.69 -1.04
C ASP A 14 -2.99 12.66 -1.38
N GLY A 15 -2.63 12.32 -2.63
CA GLY A 15 -1.24 12.17 -3.08
C GLY A 15 -0.61 10.81 -2.75
N GLY A 16 -1.36 9.90 -2.11
CA GLY A 16 -0.96 8.52 -1.94
C GLY A 16 -1.20 7.67 -3.20
N VAL A 17 -1.14 6.35 -3.04
CA VAL A 17 -1.36 5.38 -4.11
C VAL A 17 -2.45 4.39 -3.73
N ILE A 18 -3.38 4.14 -4.65
CA ILE A 18 -4.38 3.10 -4.57
C ILE A 18 -3.93 1.90 -5.39
N TYR A 19 -4.02 0.70 -4.79
CA TYR A 19 -3.73 -0.56 -5.44
C TYR A 19 -4.75 -1.62 -5.05
N ILE A 20 -5.28 -2.37 -6.01
CA ILE A 20 -6.31 -3.37 -5.72
C ILE A 20 -5.65 -4.70 -5.38
N ALA A 21 -6.11 -5.33 -4.31
CA ALA A 21 -5.73 -6.67 -3.90
C ALA A 21 -6.97 -7.55 -3.83
N LYS A 22 -6.81 -8.85 -4.11
CA LYS A 22 -7.81 -9.88 -3.84
C LYS A 22 -7.41 -10.63 -2.61
N LEU A 23 -8.25 -10.55 -1.59
CA LEU A 23 -8.13 -11.32 -0.36
C LEU A 23 -9.17 -12.44 -0.39
N ASP A 24 -8.70 -13.68 -0.57
CA ASP A 24 -9.53 -14.87 -0.71
C ASP A 24 -10.67 -14.67 -1.74
N GLY A 25 -10.33 -14.01 -2.86
CA GLY A 25 -11.24 -13.71 -3.97
C GLY A 25 -12.09 -12.44 -3.84
N LYS A 26 -12.03 -11.74 -2.70
CA LYS A 26 -12.71 -10.45 -2.50
C LYS A 26 -11.78 -9.29 -2.82
N ASP A 27 -12.27 -8.33 -3.59
CA ASP A 27 -11.51 -7.11 -3.88
C ASP A 27 -11.38 -6.26 -2.61
N VAL A 28 -10.15 -5.83 -2.35
CA VAL A 28 -9.76 -4.94 -1.27
C VAL A 28 -8.93 -3.81 -1.88
N GLN A 29 -9.34 -2.58 -1.60
CA GLN A 29 -8.60 -1.41 -2.01
C GLN A 29 -7.50 -1.13 -1.00
N CYS A 30 -6.24 -1.32 -1.39
CA CYS A 30 -5.08 -0.92 -0.59
C CYS A 30 -4.78 0.55 -0.89
N HIS A 31 -4.78 1.40 0.13
CA HIS A 31 -4.44 2.81 0.04
C HIS A 31 -3.14 3.03 0.81
N PHE A 32 -2.07 3.28 0.07
CA PHE A 32 -0.77 3.66 0.57
C PHE A 32 -0.75 5.17 0.72
N SER A 33 -0.71 5.68 1.95
CA SER A 33 -0.70 7.11 2.18
C SER A 33 0.61 7.75 1.71
N TYR A 34 0.56 9.04 1.42
CA TYR A 34 1.74 9.80 1.03
C TYR A 34 2.87 9.71 2.07
N GLU A 35 2.54 9.78 3.37
CA GLU A 35 3.50 9.60 4.48
C GLU A 35 4.22 8.24 4.43
N ALA A 36 3.53 7.17 4.01
CA ALA A 36 4.13 5.85 3.91
C ALA A 36 5.15 5.84 2.77
N LEU A 37 4.81 6.46 1.64
CA LEU A 37 5.76 6.65 0.55
C LEU A 37 6.94 7.49 1.04
N GLU A 38 6.69 8.57 1.78
CA GLU A 38 7.73 9.44 2.35
C GLU A 38 8.72 8.73 3.27
N ASP A 39 8.22 7.87 4.18
CA ASP A 39 9.07 7.12 5.13
C ASP A 39 9.93 6.06 4.43
N VAL A 40 9.52 5.57 3.25
CA VAL A 40 10.27 4.55 2.49
C VAL A 40 11.49 5.13 1.76
N ASP A 41 11.37 6.30 1.13
CA ASP A 41 12.47 6.98 0.43
C ASP A 41 12.24 8.50 0.49
N PRO A 42 12.60 9.16 1.59
CA PRO A 42 12.33 10.58 1.80
C PRO A 42 13.03 11.48 0.76
N ASP A 43 14.14 11.02 0.17
CA ASP A 43 14.90 11.73 -0.84
C ASP A 43 14.24 11.73 -2.24
N SER A 44 13.47 10.69 -2.59
CA SER A 44 12.82 10.54 -3.90
C SER A 44 11.36 11.01 -3.94
N VAL A 45 10.75 11.37 -2.80
CA VAL A 45 9.31 11.69 -2.69
C VAL A 45 8.93 13.03 -3.33
N PHE A 46 9.90 13.85 -3.69
CA PHE A 46 9.71 15.07 -4.50
C PHE A 46 9.35 14.76 -5.98
N GLY A 47 8.51 13.76 -6.25
CA GLY A 47 8.20 13.24 -7.58
C GLY A 47 6.85 12.50 -7.69
N ASP A 48 6.71 11.70 -8.73
CA ASP A 48 5.48 10.95 -9.06
C ASP A 48 5.27 9.80 -8.06
N ALA A 49 4.23 9.89 -7.22
CA ALA A 49 3.95 8.89 -6.18
C ALA A 49 3.77 7.47 -6.75
N LEU A 50 3.33 7.34 -8.01
CA LEU A 50 3.21 6.04 -8.67
C LEU A 50 4.56 5.44 -9.03
N GLU A 51 5.49 6.26 -9.52
CA GLU A 51 6.86 5.84 -9.79
C GLU A 51 7.53 5.41 -8.48
N HIS A 52 7.30 6.20 -7.42
CA HIS A 52 7.86 5.90 -6.13
C HIS A 52 7.31 4.59 -5.53
N PHE A 53 5.99 4.41 -5.58
CA PHE A 53 5.35 3.15 -5.23
C PHE A 53 5.92 1.98 -6.04
N SER A 54 6.10 2.14 -7.35
CA SER A 54 6.65 1.08 -8.21
C SER A 54 8.09 0.71 -7.84
N LYS A 55 8.94 1.69 -7.50
CA LYS A 55 10.34 1.48 -7.12
C LYS A 55 10.47 0.71 -5.80
N HIS A 56 9.54 0.93 -4.85
CA HIS A 56 9.55 0.29 -3.54
C HIS A 56 8.37 -0.66 -3.30
N GLN A 57 7.78 -1.15 -4.40
CA GLN A 57 6.54 -1.92 -4.38
C GLN A 57 6.65 -3.13 -3.44
N LEU A 58 7.77 -3.86 -3.48
CA LEU A 58 7.96 -5.05 -2.66
C LEU A 58 7.86 -4.78 -1.14
N MET A 59 8.39 -3.65 -0.67
CA MET A 59 8.32 -3.26 0.74
C MET A 59 6.90 -2.85 1.13
N LEU A 60 6.25 -2.03 0.31
CA LEU A 60 4.89 -1.55 0.53
C LEU A 60 3.88 -2.71 0.51
N LEU A 61 3.99 -3.61 -0.47
CA LEU A 61 3.16 -4.81 -0.53
C LEU A 61 3.39 -5.72 0.67
N SER A 62 4.63 -5.90 1.12
CA SER A 62 4.93 -6.68 2.33
C SER A 62 4.25 -6.10 3.58
N ALA A 63 4.16 -4.77 3.70
CA ALA A 63 3.43 -4.12 4.79
C ALA A 63 1.92 -4.36 4.68
N ALA A 64 1.35 -4.25 3.47
CA ALA A 64 -0.04 -4.58 3.22
C ALA A 64 -0.35 -6.06 3.56
N GLU A 65 0.49 -7.00 3.15
CA GLU A 65 0.37 -8.42 3.47
C GLU A 65 0.36 -8.68 4.98
N LYS A 66 1.26 -8.03 5.74
CA LYS A 66 1.25 -8.14 7.21
C LYS A 66 -0.05 -7.65 7.81
N LYS A 67 -0.62 -6.53 7.33
CA LYS A 67 -1.90 -6.05 7.84
C LYS A 67 -3.06 -6.98 7.47
N PHE A 68 -3.02 -7.59 6.28
CA PHE A 68 -3.98 -8.62 5.90
C PHE A 68 -3.92 -9.81 6.86
N ILE A 69 -2.72 -10.30 7.18
CA ILE A 69 -2.53 -11.40 8.16
C ILE A 69 -3.08 -11.01 9.54
N LYS A 70 -2.91 -9.75 9.95
CA LYS A 70 -3.43 -9.20 11.21
C LYS A 70 -4.95 -8.93 11.19
N GLY A 71 -5.62 -9.06 10.04
CA GLY A 71 -7.05 -8.79 9.90
C GLY A 71 -7.43 -7.31 10.02
N LEU A 72 -6.50 -6.39 9.76
CA LEU A 72 -6.70 -4.94 9.92
C LEU A 72 -7.38 -4.27 8.70
N THR A 73 -8.19 -5.04 7.97
CA THR A 73 -8.93 -4.55 6.80
C THR A 73 -10.28 -4.01 7.26
N HIS A 74 -10.62 -2.78 6.86
CA HIS A 74 -11.86 -2.11 7.25
C HIS A 74 -12.72 -1.81 6.02
N ASN A 75 -13.95 -2.33 5.98
CA ASN A 75 -14.93 -2.09 4.90
C ASN A 75 -14.38 -2.34 3.48
N GLY A 76 -13.58 -3.39 3.29
CA GLY A 76 -12.98 -3.70 1.99
C GLY A 76 -11.86 -2.74 1.58
N GLN A 77 -11.34 -1.97 2.53
CA GLN A 77 -10.20 -1.08 2.33
C GLN A 77 -9.10 -1.44 3.34
N LEU A 78 -7.86 -1.31 2.89
CA LEU A 78 -6.69 -1.47 3.70
C LEU A 78 -5.88 -0.18 3.60
N GLN A 79 -5.73 0.55 4.69
CA GLN A 79 -4.88 1.73 4.72
C GLN A 79 -3.48 1.33 5.18
N ILE A 80 -2.44 1.81 4.50
CA ILE A 80 -1.04 1.56 4.83
C ILE A 80 -0.41 2.93 5.10
N SER A 81 0.04 3.13 6.34
CA SER A 81 0.73 4.34 6.80
C SER A 81 2.18 4.04 7.20
N SER A 82 2.96 5.07 7.54
CA SER A 82 4.36 4.89 7.94
C SER A 82 4.51 3.98 9.16
N SER A 83 3.52 3.96 10.05
CA SER A 83 3.49 3.06 11.21
C SER A 83 3.47 1.57 10.82
N ASP A 84 2.92 1.23 9.65
CA ASP A 84 2.86 -0.16 9.17
C ASP A 84 4.18 -0.63 8.55
N LEU A 85 5.05 0.31 8.16
CA LEU A 85 6.37 0.04 7.58
C LEU A 85 7.43 -0.24 8.64
N ARG A 86 7.26 0.36 9.82
CA ARG A 86 8.14 0.16 10.97
C ARG A 86 7.86 -1.21 11.57
N LEU A 87 8.66 -2.18 11.13
CA LEU A 87 8.77 -3.51 11.74
C LEU A 87 9.18 -3.36 13.21
N GLU A 88 8.27 -3.65 14.13
CA GLU A 88 8.61 -4.20 15.45
C GLU A 88 8.56 -5.73 15.41
#